data_AF-M5FFB9-F1
#
_entry.id   AF-M5FFB9-F1
#
_cell.length_a   1.000
_cell.length_b   1.000
_cell.length_c   1.000
_cell.angle_alpha   90.00
_cell.angle_beta   90.00
_cell.angle_gamma   90.00
#
_symmetry.space_group_name_H-M   'P 1'
#
loop_
_entity.id
_entity.type
_entity.pdbx_description
1 polymer ?
#
loop_
_entity_poly.entity_id
_entity_poly.type
_entity_poly.pdbx_seq_one_letter_code
_entity_poly.pdbx_strand_id
1 'polypeptide(L)'
;MATIPLQLAQRRIDTGNAVQYPQGSPIGGAMQGLGGELSAVAERFQQRKEQQEAFDAEIARRKMMDQIARAEADVAANAAPDGAGLHDAMYGQVDPRGSRVVKPGLFDTLFDDALPKIPESQRANFARQKETIRAAGSERMAARQQARRDEYEQDQWTKVENISTNSIAQSDPNDTANFEAIRQHGLDLIAKIGNPLARQAAEVAWRSNTAKALMLATIALDPKRAAEMLGATQPSDRTKDDIAEVGGEPRQDAASPTGSKGNRVGQLTPEERIAQTFQDDIAPEERLALVRLARAADAARQVETRANISLAEQNAPEAIKDTGAYDGPLPTPGTVRRSLWRHGRRQALSAIQPSGRCQPSIPRHARCAEQRGAGHCQGCRPGGG
;
A
#
# COMPACT_ATOMS: atom_id res chain seq x y z
N MET A 1 -72.61 33.64 1.37
CA MET A 1 -71.45 32.99 2.00
C MET A 1 -71.49 33.33 3.49
N ALA A 2 -71.67 32.35 4.36
CA ALA A 2 -71.75 32.59 5.81
C ALA A 2 -70.80 31.63 6.53
N THR A 3 -69.76 32.22 7.10
CA THR A 3 -68.79 31.66 8.04
C THR A 3 -69.51 31.22 9.32
N ILE A 4 -69.32 29.96 9.74
CA ILE A 4 -69.76 29.48 11.05
C ILE A 4 -68.52 29.47 11.97
N PRO A 5 -68.48 30.31 13.03
CA PRO A 5 -67.38 30.32 13.98
C PRO A 5 -67.50 29.15 14.97
N LEU A 6 -66.43 28.37 15.08
CA LEU A 6 -66.17 27.46 16.19
C LEU A 6 -65.82 28.29 17.43
N GLN A 7 -66.74 28.52 18.37
CA GLN A 7 -66.51 28.58 19.83
C GLN A 7 -67.86 28.68 20.57
N LEU A 8 -68.13 27.73 21.48
CA LEU A 8 -69.10 27.70 22.59
C LEU A 8 -69.41 26.20 22.84
N ALA A 9 -69.33 25.59 24.01
CA ALA A 9 -68.86 25.91 25.34
C ALA A 9 -68.80 24.55 26.06
N GLN A 10 -67.93 24.42 27.06
CA GLN A 10 -68.11 23.43 28.12
C GLN A 10 -69.57 23.51 28.62
N ARG A 11 -70.39 22.50 28.31
CA ARG A 11 -71.54 22.16 29.13
C ARG A 11 -71.25 20.82 29.75
N ARG A 12 -71.12 20.86 31.08
CA ARG A 12 -71.15 19.69 31.95
C ARG A 12 -72.27 18.76 31.49
N ILE A 13 -71.95 17.50 31.31
CA ILE A 13 -72.96 16.43 31.29
C ILE A 13 -73.48 16.37 32.73
N ASP A 14 -74.58 17.08 33.00
CA ASP A 14 -75.39 16.85 34.18
C ASP A 14 -76.00 15.46 34.04
N THR A 15 -75.52 14.54 34.88
CA THR A 15 -76.15 13.26 35.19
C THR A 15 -77.52 13.53 35.80
N GLY A 16 -78.59 13.53 34.99
CA GLY A 16 -79.92 13.82 35.53
C GLY A 16 -81.08 13.78 34.54
N ASN A 17 -81.16 12.75 33.70
CA ASN A 17 -82.40 12.09 33.24
C ASN A 17 -82.08 11.26 31.99
N ALA A 18 -81.75 10.00 32.20
CA ALA A 18 -81.91 9.01 31.15
C ALA A 18 -83.42 8.89 30.89
N VAL A 19 -83.88 9.30 29.70
CA VAL A 19 -85.19 8.90 29.21
C VAL A 19 -85.12 7.38 29.03
N GLN A 20 -85.63 6.66 30.03
CA GLN A 20 -85.81 5.21 29.98
C GLN A 20 -86.91 4.93 28.96
N TYR A 21 -86.50 4.53 27.76
CA TYR A 21 -87.41 3.95 26.80
C TYR A 21 -87.86 2.57 27.31
N PRO A 22 -89.16 2.22 27.17
CA PRO A 22 -89.66 0.92 27.58
C PRO A 22 -88.87 -0.21 26.92
N GLN A 23 -88.39 -1.16 27.73
CA GLN A 23 -87.81 -2.41 27.25
C GLN A 23 -88.86 -3.12 26.38
N GLY A 24 -88.61 -3.17 25.07
CA GLY A 24 -89.44 -3.93 24.12
C GLY A 24 -89.92 -3.19 22.87
N SER A 25 -89.63 -1.90 22.69
CA SER A 25 -89.95 -1.24 21.40
C SER A 25 -88.92 -1.56 20.32
N PRO A 26 -89.34 -1.99 19.11
CA PRO A 26 -88.42 -2.26 17.99
C PRO A 26 -87.58 -1.05 17.59
N ILE A 27 -88.05 0.17 17.91
CA ILE A 27 -87.34 1.43 17.69
C ILE A 27 -86.11 1.56 18.62
N GLY A 28 -86.18 1.12 19.88
CA GLY A 28 -85.06 1.20 20.83
C GLY A 28 -83.91 0.24 20.48
N GLY A 29 -84.24 -0.98 20.02
CA GLY A 29 -83.26 -1.93 19.50
C GLY A 29 -82.62 -1.48 18.19
N ALA A 30 -83.41 -0.86 17.28
CA ALA A 30 -82.90 -0.28 16.05
C ALA A 30 -81.96 0.93 16.30
N MET A 31 -82.24 1.77 17.30
CA MET A 31 -81.35 2.87 17.68
C MET A 31 -80.04 2.39 18.34
N GLN A 32 -80.07 1.30 19.11
CA GLN A 32 -78.85 0.65 19.62
C GLN A 32 -78.02 0.01 18.49
N GLY A 33 -78.68 -0.63 17.50
CA GLY A 33 -78.01 -1.15 16.30
C GLY A 33 -77.33 -0.06 15.48
N LEU A 34 -78.00 1.08 15.26
CA LEU A 34 -77.44 2.24 14.59
C LEU A 34 -76.23 2.84 15.34
N GLY A 35 -76.29 2.92 16.67
CA GLY A 35 -75.17 3.37 17.50
C GLY A 35 -73.94 2.44 17.44
N GLY A 36 -74.18 1.13 17.38
CA GLY A 36 -73.14 0.13 17.17
C GLY A 36 -72.49 0.22 15.78
N GLU A 37 -73.30 0.39 14.72
CA GLU A 37 -72.82 0.55 13.35
C GLU A 37 -72.00 1.84 13.17
N LEU A 38 -72.45 2.96 13.75
CA LEU A 38 -71.70 4.23 13.72
C LEU A 38 -70.36 4.11 14.47
N SER A 39 -70.33 3.38 15.58
CA SER A 39 -69.09 3.10 16.33
C SER A 39 -68.14 2.22 15.51
N ALA A 40 -68.64 1.17 14.86
CA ALA A 40 -67.84 0.30 13.99
C ALA A 40 -67.28 1.06 12.77
N VAL A 41 -68.05 2.01 12.20
CA VAL A 41 -67.58 2.88 11.11
C VAL A 41 -66.48 3.82 11.62
N ALA A 42 -66.63 4.39 12.81
CA ALA A 42 -65.61 5.24 13.42
C ALA A 42 -64.30 4.48 13.69
N GLU A 43 -64.39 3.26 14.24
CA GLU A 43 -63.23 2.38 14.45
C GLU A 43 -62.54 2.02 13.13
N ARG A 44 -63.31 1.66 12.09
CA ARG A 44 -62.74 1.33 10.77
C ARG A 44 -62.10 2.54 10.10
N PHE A 45 -62.66 3.73 10.30
CA PHE A 45 -62.06 4.97 9.82
C PHE A 45 -60.74 5.25 10.55
N GLN A 46 -60.73 5.10 11.87
CA GLN A 46 -59.53 5.26 12.69
C GLN A 46 -58.42 4.27 12.27
N GLN A 47 -58.76 2.99 12.08
CA GLN A 47 -57.82 1.98 11.59
C GLN A 47 -57.24 2.32 10.21
N ARG A 48 -58.07 2.78 9.26
CA ARG A 48 -57.57 3.20 7.93
C ARG A 48 -56.64 4.41 8.03
N LYS A 49 -56.96 5.37 8.90
CA LYS A 49 -56.10 6.52 9.15
C LYS A 49 -54.74 6.10 9.73
N GLU A 50 -54.75 5.22 10.73
CA GLU A 50 -53.51 4.69 11.35
C GLU A 50 -52.66 3.90 10.35
N GLN A 51 -53.28 3.11 9.48
CA GLN A 51 -52.57 2.41 8.39
C GLN A 51 -51.92 3.38 7.41
N GLN A 52 -52.64 4.44 7.03
CA GLN A 52 -52.10 5.46 6.13
C GLN A 52 -50.94 6.22 6.78
N GLU A 53 -51.08 6.64 8.04
CA GLU A 53 -50.01 7.31 8.78
C GLU A 53 -48.78 6.40 8.97
N ALA A 54 -48.97 5.10 9.21
CA ALA A 54 -47.87 4.15 9.28
C ALA A 54 -47.14 4.00 7.95
N PHE A 55 -47.88 3.96 6.83
CA PHE A 55 -47.31 3.93 5.49
C PHE A 55 -46.54 5.22 5.16
N ASP A 56 -47.14 6.38 5.41
CA ASP A 56 -46.50 7.68 5.16
C ASP A 56 -45.25 7.86 6.01
N ALA A 57 -45.26 7.40 7.27
CA ALA A 57 -44.10 7.38 8.13
C ALA A 57 -42.97 6.51 7.57
N GLU A 58 -43.28 5.34 7.00
CA GLU A 58 -42.30 4.45 6.38
C GLU A 58 -41.67 5.09 5.13
N ILE A 59 -42.48 5.71 4.27
CA ILE A 59 -41.96 6.44 3.09
C ILE A 59 -41.03 7.58 3.52
N ALA A 60 -41.42 8.36 4.53
CA ALA A 60 -40.61 9.44 5.06
C ALA A 60 -39.28 8.92 5.67
N ARG A 61 -39.32 7.80 6.41
CA ARG A 61 -38.12 7.15 6.96
C ARG A 61 -37.18 6.68 5.85
N ARG A 62 -37.69 6.02 4.81
CA ARG A 62 -36.86 5.56 3.67
C ARG A 62 -36.20 6.72 2.95
N LYS A 63 -36.95 7.78 2.67
CA LYS A 63 -36.41 9.00 2.04
C LYS A 63 -35.29 9.63 2.88
N MET A 64 -35.44 9.64 4.21
CA MET A 64 -34.39 10.11 5.11
C MET A 64 -33.15 9.20 5.05
N MET A 65 -33.32 7.89 5.07
CA MET A 65 -32.19 6.95 4.94
C MET A 65 -31.43 7.12 3.61
N ASP A 66 -32.16 7.35 2.51
CA ASP A 66 -31.55 7.65 1.22
C ASP A 66 -30.77 8.97 1.24
N GLN A 67 -31.28 9.99 1.93
CA GLN A 67 -30.58 11.27 2.11
C GLN A 67 -29.31 11.12 2.95
N ILE A 68 -29.36 10.32 4.03
CA ILE A 68 -28.18 9.99 4.83
C ILE A 68 -27.14 9.28 3.97
N ALA A 69 -27.52 8.26 3.19
CA ALA A 69 -26.58 7.52 2.36
C ALA A 69 -25.92 8.41 1.29
N ARG A 70 -26.67 9.32 0.67
CA ARG A 70 -26.12 10.31 -0.28
C ARG A 70 -25.16 11.27 0.41
N ALA A 71 -25.54 11.79 1.56
CA ALA A 71 -24.68 12.67 2.36
C ALA A 71 -23.39 11.97 2.80
N GLU A 72 -23.45 10.72 3.25
CA GLU A 72 -22.27 9.90 3.57
C GLU A 72 -21.35 9.76 2.33
N ALA A 73 -21.93 9.54 1.15
CA ALA A 73 -21.18 9.44 -0.10
C ALA A 73 -20.53 10.78 -0.50
N ASP A 74 -21.27 11.88 -0.40
CA ASP A 74 -20.80 13.22 -0.74
C ASP A 74 -19.68 13.69 0.20
N VAL A 75 -19.85 13.48 1.51
CA VAL A 75 -18.80 13.76 2.51
C VAL A 75 -17.55 12.95 2.18
N ALA A 76 -17.70 11.69 1.79
CA ALA A 76 -16.55 10.87 1.43
C ALA A 76 -15.90 11.23 0.09
N ALA A 77 -16.66 11.71 -0.88
CA ALA A 77 -16.11 12.19 -2.15
C ALA A 77 -15.25 13.45 -1.95
N ASN A 78 -15.59 14.29 -0.97
CA ASN A 78 -14.92 15.58 -0.72
C ASN A 78 -13.92 15.55 0.45
N ALA A 79 -13.71 14.38 1.05
CA ALA A 79 -12.79 14.25 2.18
C ALA A 79 -11.33 14.37 1.77
N ALA A 80 -10.49 14.71 2.74
CA ALA A 80 -9.05 14.69 2.60
C ALA A 80 -8.54 13.28 2.19
N PRO A 81 -7.36 13.18 1.54
CA PRO A 81 -6.80 11.90 1.10
C PRO A 81 -6.61 10.87 2.21
N ASP A 82 -6.29 11.33 3.42
CA ASP A 82 -6.14 10.50 4.63
C ASP A 82 -7.48 10.19 5.33
N GLY A 83 -8.59 10.68 4.79
CA GLY A 83 -9.93 10.52 5.37
C GLY A 83 -10.18 11.35 6.63
N ALA A 84 -9.29 12.27 7.00
CA ALA A 84 -9.44 13.06 8.22
C ALA A 84 -10.77 13.84 8.23
N GLY A 85 -11.49 13.76 9.36
CA GLY A 85 -12.73 14.52 9.58
C GLY A 85 -13.98 13.95 8.91
N LEU A 86 -13.90 12.78 8.25
CA LEU A 86 -15.06 12.10 7.64
C LEU A 86 -16.20 11.88 8.64
N HIS A 87 -15.88 11.28 9.77
CA HIS A 87 -16.84 11.00 10.82
C HIS A 87 -17.42 12.31 11.38
N ASP A 88 -16.56 13.24 11.77
CA ASP A 88 -16.94 14.50 12.41
C ASP A 88 -17.82 15.38 11.51
N ALA A 89 -17.56 15.40 10.21
CA ALA A 89 -18.37 16.16 9.25
C ALA A 89 -19.80 15.58 9.13
N MET A 90 -19.91 14.24 9.09
CA MET A 90 -21.20 13.58 8.89
C MET A 90 -22.02 13.47 10.18
N TYR A 91 -21.41 13.02 11.28
CA TYR A 91 -22.11 12.68 12.53
C TYR A 91 -21.78 13.59 13.70
N GLY A 92 -20.86 14.53 13.51
CA GLY A 92 -20.49 15.48 14.55
C GLY A 92 -19.43 14.91 15.50
N GLN A 93 -19.06 15.73 16.48
CA GLN A 93 -18.13 15.35 17.53
C GLN A 93 -18.89 14.93 18.78
N VAL A 94 -18.55 13.76 19.32
CA VAL A 94 -19.08 13.25 20.58
C VAL A 94 -18.01 13.40 21.66
N ASP A 95 -18.37 13.93 22.82
CA ASP A 95 -17.50 14.01 23.99
C ASP A 95 -17.12 12.59 24.45
N PRO A 96 -15.84 12.21 24.42
CA PRO A 96 -15.40 10.89 24.86
C PRO A 96 -15.72 10.59 26.33
N ARG A 97 -15.87 11.63 27.19
CA ARG A 97 -16.08 11.46 28.63
C ARG A 97 -17.55 11.54 29.04
N GLY A 98 -18.40 12.10 28.20
CA GLY A 98 -19.80 12.39 28.52
C GLY A 98 -20.83 11.79 27.56
N SER A 99 -20.40 11.18 26.45
CA SER A 99 -21.26 10.67 25.36
C SER A 99 -22.25 11.72 24.81
N ARG A 100 -22.00 13.01 25.06
CA ARG A 100 -22.81 14.12 24.55
C ARG A 100 -22.22 14.63 23.26
N VAL A 101 -23.07 14.93 22.28
CA VAL A 101 -22.63 15.61 21.05
C VAL A 101 -22.17 17.02 21.42
N VAL A 102 -20.89 17.29 21.19
CA VAL A 102 -20.23 18.59 21.41
C VAL A 102 -20.46 19.50 20.22
N LYS A 103 -20.46 18.93 19.01
CA LYS A 103 -20.68 19.65 17.76
C LYS A 103 -21.60 18.84 16.85
N PRO A 104 -22.75 19.40 16.42
CA PRO A 104 -23.66 18.70 15.53
C PRO A 104 -23.02 18.48 14.15
N GLY A 105 -23.35 17.34 13.53
CA GLY A 105 -22.94 16.98 12.17
C GLY A 105 -24.04 17.18 11.15
N LEU A 106 -23.77 16.85 9.88
CA LEU A 106 -24.76 16.89 8.81
C LEU A 106 -25.98 16.00 9.10
N PHE A 107 -25.78 14.87 9.77
CA PHE A 107 -26.85 13.99 10.22
C PHE A 107 -27.89 14.70 11.10
N ASP A 108 -27.47 15.61 11.98
CA ASP A 108 -28.39 16.32 12.87
C ASP A 108 -29.32 17.22 12.07
N THR A 109 -28.80 17.95 11.10
CA THR A 109 -29.59 18.77 10.17
C THR A 109 -30.56 17.91 9.38
N LEU A 110 -30.11 16.78 8.83
CA LEU A 110 -30.97 15.86 8.07
C LEU A 110 -32.09 15.28 8.93
N PHE A 111 -31.79 14.96 10.19
CA PHE A 111 -32.78 14.43 11.13
C PHE A 111 -33.83 15.48 11.49
N ASP A 112 -33.37 16.68 11.82
CA ASP A 112 -34.25 17.78 12.23
C ASP A 112 -35.15 18.23 11.07
N ASP A 113 -34.66 18.16 9.82
CA ASP A 113 -35.46 18.38 8.60
C ASP A 113 -36.47 17.25 8.30
N ALA A 114 -36.20 16.03 8.75
CA ALA A 114 -37.06 14.87 8.53
C ALA A 114 -38.17 14.75 9.58
N LEU A 115 -37.89 15.13 10.83
CA LEU A 115 -38.82 15.04 11.96
C LEU A 115 -40.21 15.68 11.70
N PRO A 116 -40.34 16.89 11.13
CA PRO A 116 -41.66 17.49 10.87
C PRO A 116 -42.44 16.77 9.76
N LYS A 117 -41.77 16.01 8.88
CA LYS A 117 -42.39 15.24 7.78
C LYS A 117 -42.97 13.90 8.24
N ILE A 118 -42.66 13.47 9.46
CA ILE A 118 -43.24 12.28 10.06
C ILE A 118 -44.63 12.63 10.62
N PRO A 119 -45.67 11.79 10.38
CA PRO A 119 -46.98 11.94 11.00
C PRO A 119 -46.88 12.08 12.52
N GLU A 120 -47.72 12.95 13.10
CA GLU A 120 -47.62 13.33 14.51
C GLU A 120 -47.70 12.13 15.46
N SER A 121 -48.58 11.16 15.17
CA SER A 121 -48.74 9.90 15.91
C SER A 121 -47.47 9.04 15.94
N GLN A 122 -46.60 9.15 14.94
CA GLN A 122 -45.37 8.37 14.79
C GLN A 122 -44.10 9.13 15.21
N ARG A 123 -44.22 10.45 15.37
CA ARG A 123 -43.07 11.35 15.54
C ARG A 123 -42.26 11.06 16.80
N ALA A 124 -42.92 10.75 17.92
CA ALA A 124 -42.24 10.42 19.17
C ALA A 124 -41.40 9.13 19.08
N ASN A 125 -41.93 8.11 18.41
CA ASN A 125 -41.21 6.85 18.19
C ASN A 125 -40.02 7.04 17.25
N PHE A 126 -40.19 7.84 16.20
CA PHE A 126 -39.10 8.19 15.30
C PHE A 126 -38.00 9.01 15.99
N ALA A 127 -38.36 10.00 16.82
CA ALA A 127 -37.40 10.79 17.58
C ALA A 127 -36.53 9.92 18.51
N ARG A 128 -37.10 8.88 19.12
CA ARG A 128 -36.35 7.92 19.96
C ARG A 128 -35.31 7.11 19.18
N GLN A 129 -35.48 6.95 17.87
CA GLN A 129 -34.54 6.21 17.02
C GLN A 129 -33.32 7.05 16.59
N LYS A 130 -33.31 8.38 16.83
CA LYS A 130 -32.22 9.29 16.40
C LYS A 130 -30.84 8.76 16.76
N GLU A 131 -30.64 8.40 18.03
CA GLU A 131 -29.35 7.94 18.53
C GLU A 131 -28.93 6.58 17.97
N THR A 132 -29.88 5.66 17.79
CA THR A 132 -29.60 4.35 17.18
C THR A 132 -29.16 4.50 15.73
N ILE A 133 -29.85 5.37 14.96
CA ILE A 133 -29.50 5.65 13.57
C ILE A 133 -28.13 6.35 13.51
N ARG A 134 -27.88 7.31 14.41
CA ARG A 134 -26.60 7.99 14.53
C ARG A 134 -25.48 6.99 14.78
N ALA A 135 -25.61 6.13 15.79
CA ALA A 135 -24.57 5.17 16.17
C ALA A 135 -24.21 4.24 15.01
N ALA A 136 -25.21 3.64 14.37
CA ALA A 136 -24.99 2.74 13.24
C ALA A 136 -24.29 3.44 12.05
N GLY A 137 -24.65 4.70 11.79
CA GLY A 137 -24.00 5.50 10.75
C GLY A 137 -22.59 5.96 11.12
N SER A 138 -22.40 6.38 12.37
CA SER A 138 -21.13 6.80 12.93
C SER A 138 -20.10 5.68 12.84
N GLU A 139 -20.48 4.45 13.18
CA GLU A 139 -19.62 3.27 13.03
C GLU A 139 -19.19 3.04 11.59
N ARG A 140 -20.12 3.13 10.62
CA ARG A 140 -19.78 2.99 9.19
C ARG A 140 -18.81 4.06 8.72
N MET A 141 -19.02 5.32 9.08
CA MET A 141 -18.15 6.41 8.67
C MET A 141 -16.79 6.39 9.38
N ALA A 142 -16.75 5.98 10.64
CA ALA A 142 -15.50 5.75 11.37
C ALA A 142 -14.69 4.61 10.75
N ALA A 143 -15.33 3.49 10.38
CA ALA A 143 -14.68 2.39 9.68
C ALA A 143 -14.13 2.85 8.32
N ARG A 144 -14.89 3.64 7.57
CA ARG A 144 -14.45 4.21 6.29
C ARG A 144 -13.27 5.17 6.46
N GLN A 145 -13.28 5.98 7.51
CA GLN A 145 -12.17 6.87 7.86
C GLN A 145 -10.91 6.08 8.19
N GLN A 146 -11.02 5.02 9.00
CA GLN A 146 -9.89 4.16 9.33
C GLN A 146 -9.32 3.47 8.08
N ALA A 147 -10.19 2.93 7.21
CA ALA A 147 -9.75 2.29 5.97
C ALA A 147 -8.96 3.24 5.07
N ARG A 148 -9.45 4.47 4.87
CA ARG A 148 -8.73 5.48 4.08
C ARG A 148 -7.39 5.88 4.69
N ARG A 149 -7.34 5.99 6.02
CA ARG A 149 -6.10 6.29 6.72
C ARG A 149 -5.09 5.17 6.54
N ASP A 150 -5.51 3.91 6.67
CA ASP A 150 -4.65 2.75 6.47
C ASP A 150 -4.11 2.69 5.02
N GLU A 151 -4.96 2.93 4.03
CA GLU A 151 -4.57 3.03 2.61
C GLU A 151 -3.56 4.17 2.39
N TYR A 152 -3.83 5.36 2.94
CA TYR A 152 -2.93 6.50 2.83
C TYR A 152 -1.56 6.22 3.47
N GLU A 153 -1.54 5.67 4.70
CA GLU A 153 -0.30 5.32 5.40
C GLU A 153 0.51 4.29 4.60
N GLN A 154 -0.15 3.28 4.03
CA GLN A 154 0.49 2.28 3.16
C GLN A 154 1.07 2.90 1.89
N ASP A 155 0.34 3.80 1.22
CA ASP A 155 0.80 4.47 0.01
C ASP A 155 2.01 5.39 0.27
N GLN A 156 1.97 6.15 1.36
CA GLN A 156 3.10 6.99 1.75
C GLN A 156 4.31 6.16 2.15
N TRP A 157 4.09 5.09 2.92
CA TRP A 157 5.13 4.14 3.28
C TRP A 157 5.81 3.55 2.04
N THR A 158 5.02 3.06 1.08
CA THR A 158 5.54 2.43 -0.14
C THR A 158 6.41 3.41 -0.96
N LYS A 159 6.08 4.71 -0.97
CA LYS A 159 6.91 5.74 -1.61
C LYS A 159 8.26 5.88 -0.91
N VAL A 160 8.27 5.97 0.42
CA VAL A 160 9.49 6.10 1.22
C VAL A 160 10.35 4.84 1.09
N GLU A 161 9.73 3.65 1.11
CA GLU A 161 10.41 2.38 0.90
C GLU A 161 11.12 2.34 -0.46
N ASN A 162 10.43 2.70 -1.54
CA ASN A 162 11.01 2.74 -2.89
C ASN A 162 12.18 3.72 -3.00
N ILE A 163 12.06 4.92 -2.42
CA ILE A 163 13.14 5.91 -2.42
C ILE A 163 14.36 5.36 -1.67
N SER A 164 14.13 4.76 -0.51
CA SER A 164 15.19 4.32 0.39
C SER A 164 15.90 3.07 -0.12
N THR A 165 15.16 2.08 -0.63
CA THR A 165 15.74 0.88 -1.27
C THR A 165 16.53 1.24 -2.53
N ASN A 166 16.04 2.18 -3.34
CA ASN A 166 16.81 2.69 -4.47
C ASN A 166 18.07 3.44 -4.01
N SER A 167 18.02 4.21 -2.93
CA SER A 167 19.20 4.85 -2.34
C SER A 167 20.24 3.82 -1.88
N ILE A 168 19.81 2.71 -1.26
CA ILE A 168 20.71 1.62 -0.87
C ILE A 168 21.33 0.98 -2.11
N ALA A 169 20.53 0.67 -3.14
CA ALA A 169 20.99 0.04 -4.37
C ALA A 169 22.05 0.88 -5.12
N GLN A 170 22.06 2.20 -4.93
CA GLN A 170 23.00 3.13 -5.55
C GLN A 170 24.18 3.52 -4.63
N SER A 171 24.12 3.16 -3.35
CA SER A 171 25.17 3.47 -2.37
C SER A 171 26.35 2.49 -2.46
N ASP A 172 27.49 2.85 -1.86
CA ASP A 172 28.60 1.89 -1.69
C ASP A 172 28.16 0.78 -0.73
N PRO A 173 28.10 -0.49 -1.18
CA PRO A 173 27.69 -1.60 -0.32
C PRO A 173 28.65 -1.85 0.86
N ASN A 174 29.87 -1.28 0.85
CA ASN A 174 30.80 -1.35 1.98
C ASN A 174 30.55 -0.26 3.04
N ASP A 175 29.74 0.75 2.74
CA ASP A 175 29.34 1.78 3.71
C ASP A 175 28.21 1.26 4.61
N THR A 176 28.61 0.36 5.52
CA THR A 176 27.67 -0.25 6.48
C THR A 176 27.02 0.76 7.42
N ALA A 177 27.66 1.91 7.65
CA ALA A 177 27.10 2.95 8.52
C ALA A 177 25.94 3.67 7.83
N ASN A 178 26.09 4.04 6.55
CA ASN A 178 25.01 4.64 5.77
C ASN A 178 23.85 3.66 5.56
N PHE A 179 24.14 2.38 5.27
CA PHE A 179 23.10 1.35 5.17
C PHE A 179 22.28 1.24 6.47
N GLU A 180 22.94 1.12 7.62
CA GLU A 180 22.25 0.97 8.90
C GLU A 180 21.45 2.23 9.27
N ALA A 181 21.97 3.41 8.96
CA ALA A 181 21.24 4.66 9.15
C ALA A 181 19.93 4.69 8.34
N ILE A 182 19.97 4.31 7.06
CA ILE A 182 18.76 4.22 6.21
C ILE A 182 17.80 3.17 6.78
N ARG A 183 18.31 1.99 7.16
CA ARG A 183 17.52 0.90 7.72
C ARG A 183 16.79 1.32 9.00
N GLN A 184 17.48 1.96 9.94
CA GLN A 184 16.89 2.45 11.20
C GLN A 184 15.87 3.55 10.97
N HIS A 185 16.16 4.52 10.08
CA HIS A 185 15.21 5.58 9.75
C HIS A 185 13.89 5.01 9.18
N GLY A 186 13.95 3.94 8.37
CA GLY A 186 12.75 3.25 7.90
C GLY A 186 11.97 2.56 9.03
N LEU A 187 12.65 1.91 9.97
CA LEU A 187 12.01 1.30 11.15
C LEU A 187 11.34 2.34 12.05
N ASP A 188 11.98 3.49 12.26
CA ASP A 188 11.41 4.62 13.02
C ASP A 188 10.15 5.18 12.37
N LEU A 189 10.10 5.18 11.02
CA LEU A 189 8.90 5.58 10.29
C LEU A 189 7.80 4.52 10.39
N ILE A 190 8.13 3.24 10.21
CA ILE A 190 7.19 2.12 10.36
C ILE A 190 6.57 2.12 11.76
N ALA A 191 7.35 2.42 12.80
CA ALA A 191 6.86 2.52 14.18
C ALA A 191 5.70 3.53 14.35
N LYS A 192 5.56 4.50 13.42
CA LYS A 192 4.49 5.51 13.41
C LYS A 192 3.22 5.05 12.68
N ILE A 193 3.24 3.93 11.94
CA ILE A 193 2.06 3.34 11.30
C ILE A 193 1.05 2.98 12.38
N GLY A 194 -0.19 3.45 12.25
CA GLY A 194 -1.23 3.29 13.26
C GLY A 194 -1.71 1.84 13.39
N ASN A 195 -1.91 1.16 12.27
CA ASN A 195 -2.41 -0.20 12.22
C ASN A 195 -1.29 -1.21 12.62
N PRO A 196 -1.46 -2.00 13.71
CA PRO A 196 -0.42 -2.88 14.22
C PRO A 196 -0.08 -4.04 13.28
N LEU A 197 -1.08 -4.58 12.56
CA LEU A 197 -0.85 -5.65 11.59
C LEU A 197 -0.09 -5.12 10.36
N ALA A 198 -0.49 -3.95 9.86
CA ALA A 198 0.22 -3.29 8.77
C ALA A 198 1.65 -2.93 9.17
N ARG A 199 1.85 -2.44 10.40
CA ARG A 199 3.18 -2.15 10.96
C ARG A 199 4.08 -3.39 10.96
N GLN A 200 3.58 -4.51 11.46
CA GLN A 200 4.35 -5.76 11.51
C GLN A 200 4.70 -6.26 10.10
N ALA A 201 3.74 -6.22 9.18
CA ALA A 201 3.97 -6.60 7.78
C ALA A 201 5.01 -5.68 7.11
N ALA A 202 4.91 -4.37 7.32
CA ALA A 202 5.86 -3.39 6.81
C ALA A 202 7.27 -3.59 7.39
N GLU A 203 7.40 -3.92 8.68
CA GLU A 203 8.70 -4.20 9.29
C GLU A 203 9.39 -5.42 8.66
N VAL A 204 8.67 -6.52 8.47
CA VAL A 204 9.21 -7.73 7.84
C VAL A 204 9.61 -7.44 6.39
N ALA A 205 8.73 -6.80 5.63
CA ALA A 205 9.00 -6.43 4.25
C ALA A 205 10.22 -5.50 4.14
N TRP A 206 10.32 -4.50 5.03
CA TRP A 206 11.39 -3.52 5.05
C TRP A 206 12.76 -4.15 5.30
N ARG A 207 12.87 -5.02 6.30
CA ARG A 207 14.11 -5.75 6.59
C ARG A 207 14.56 -6.58 5.38
N SER A 208 13.62 -7.28 4.75
CA SER A 208 13.91 -8.08 3.56
C SER A 208 14.31 -7.23 2.35
N ASN A 209 13.55 -6.19 2.05
CA ASN A 209 13.77 -5.34 0.87
C ASN A 209 15.06 -4.53 0.96
N THR A 210 15.41 -4.03 2.15
CA THR A 210 16.70 -3.33 2.37
C THR A 210 17.88 -4.28 2.24
N ALA A 211 17.80 -5.49 2.81
CA ALA A 211 18.84 -6.52 2.64
C ALA A 211 19.01 -6.91 1.17
N LYS A 212 17.91 -7.04 0.42
CA LYS A 212 17.95 -7.34 -1.02
C LYS A 212 18.61 -6.21 -1.80
N ALA A 213 18.24 -4.96 -1.52
CA ALA A 213 18.82 -3.79 -2.18
C ALA A 213 20.34 -3.71 -1.96
N LEU A 214 20.79 -3.99 -0.73
CA LEU A 214 22.22 -4.04 -0.41
C LEU A 214 22.94 -5.17 -1.16
N MET A 215 22.33 -6.34 -1.27
CA MET A 215 22.91 -7.45 -2.05
C MET A 215 22.96 -7.13 -3.54
N LEU A 216 21.95 -6.46 -4.09
CA LEU A 216 21.97 -5.99 -5.49
C LEU A 216 23.09 -4.97 -5.73
N ALA A 217 23.31 -4.02 -4.81
CA ALA A 217 24.44 -3.11 -4.86
C ALA A 217 25.78 -3.86 -4.81
N THR A 218 25.88 -4.89 -3.97
CA THR A 218 27.07 -5.75 -3.85
C THR A 218 27.34 -6.51 -5.15
N ILE A 219 26.31 -7.09 -5.79
CA ILE A 219 26.42 -7.76 -7.09
C ILE A 219 26.89 -6.78 -8.17
N ALA A 220 26.38 -5.54 -8.17
CA ALA A 220 26.78 -4.53 -9.15
C ALA A 220 28.26 -4.13 -9.00
N LEU A 221 28.75 -4.02 -7.76
CA LEU A 221 30.15 -3.66 -7.47
C LEU A 221 31.12 -4.82 -7.76
N ASP A 222 30.82 -5.98 -7.17
CA ASP A 222 31.65 -7.19 -7.24
C ASP A 222 30.77 -8.45 -7.27
N PRO A 223 30.39 -8.91 -8.48
CA PRO A 223 29.57 -10.11 -8.65
C PRO A 223 30.16 -11.37 -8.02
N LYS A 224 31.49 -11.50 -8.02
CA LYS A 224 32.16 -12.69 -7.51
C LYS A 224 32.10 -12.71 -5.99
N ARG A 225 32.44 -11.60 -5.35
CA ARG A 225 32.31 -11.44 -3.89
C ARG A 225 30.86 -11.63 -3.43
N ALA A 226 29.90 -11.09 -4.17
CA ALA A 226 28.48 -11.31 -3.88
C ALA A 226 28.13 -12.80 -3.94
N ALA A 227 28.56 -13.54 -4.97
CA ALA A 227 28.33 -14.98 -5.06
C ALA A 227 28.93 -15.75 -3.87
N GLU A 228 30.15 -15.38 -3.43
CA GLU A 228 30.81 -15.99 -2.26
C GLU A 228 30.02 -15.72 -0.97
N MET A 229 29.56 -14.48 -0.74
CA MET A 229 28.72 -14.10 0.41
C MET A 229 27.38 -14.83 0.42
N LEU A 230 26.86 -15.16 -0.76
CA LEU A 230 25.64 -15.93 -0.95
C LEU A 230 25.84 -17.45 -0.79
N GLY A 231 27.04 -17.90 -0.42
CA GLY A 231 27.35 -19.32 -0.20
C GLY A 231 27.62 -20.10 -1.49
N ALA A 232 27.83 -19.42 -2.63
CA ALA A 232 28.32 -20.06 -3.84
C ALA A 232 29.84 -20.24 -3.76
N THR A 233 30.29 -21.31 -3.10
CA THR A 233 31.67 -21.77 -3.27
C THR A 233 31.88 -22.14 -4.74
N GLN A 234 32.71 -21.38 -5.47
CA GLN A 234 33.26 -21.86 -6.73
C GLN A 234 34.15 -23.07 -6.43
N PRO A 235 34.14 -24.14 -7.25
CA PRO A 235 35.22 -25.10 -7.24
C PRO A 235 36.48 -24.31 -7.56
N SER A 236 37.36 -24.18 -6.57
CA SER A 236 38.67 -23.57 -6.76
C SER A 236 39.32 -24.19 -7.99
N ASP A 237 39.84 -23.36 -8.88
CA ASP A 237 40.89 -23.73 -9.84
C ASP A 237 42.02 -24.42 -9.07
N ARG A 238 41.87 -25.73 -8.87
CA ARG A 238 42.98 -26.63 -8.61
C ARG A 238 43.29 -27.24 -9.95
N THR A 239 44.23 -26.61 -10.64
CA THR A 239 45.11 -27.32 -11.56
C THR A 239 45.75 -28.44 -10.73
N LYS A 240 45.11 -29.61 -10.74
CA LYS A 240 45.74 -30.86 -10.40
C LYS A 240 45.85 -31.61 -11.70
N ASP A 241 47.00 -31.42 -12.33
CA ASP A 241 47.61 -32.51 -13.07
C ASP A 241 47.68 -33.74 -12.14
N ASP A 242 47.58 -34.89 -12.80
CA ASP A 242 47.86 -36.24 -12.34
C ASP A 242 46.71 -37.15 -11.87
N ILE A 243 46.40 -38.05 -12.81
CA ILE A 243 46.31 -39.52 -12.69
C ILE A 243 45.01 -40.10 -12.10
N ALA A 244 44.24 -40.65 -13.04
CA ALA A 244 43.42 -41.87 -13.01
C ALA A 244 42.88 -42.39 -11.66
N GLU A 245 41.55 -42.45 -11.53
CA GLU A 245 40.91 -43.61 -10.91
C GLU A 245 39.51 -43.86 -11.49
N VAL A 246 39.25 -45.15 -11.72
CA VAL A 246 38.02 -45.76 -12.24
C VAL A 246 37.07 -46.04 -11.08
N GLY A 247 35.79 -45.67 -11.26
CA GLY A 247 34.63 -46.44 -10.78
C GLY A 247 34.21 -46.31 -9.31
N GLY A 248 32.96 -45.87 -9.08
CA GLY A 248 32.19 -46.20 -7.88
C GLY A 248 31.26 -45.08 -7.35
N GLU A 249 30.00 -45.09 -7.74
CA GLU A 249 28.89 -44.48 -6.95
C GLU A 249 28.46 -45.43 -5.82
N PRO A 250 27.53 -45.05 -4.91
CA PRO A 250 27.49 -43.84 -4.08
C PRO A 250 27.34 -44.22 -2.59
N ARG A 251 27.66 -43.33 -1.64
CA ARG A 251 27.20 -43.50 -0.26
C ARG A 251 26.75 -42.19 0.36
N GLN A 252 25.45 -42.13 0.61
CA GLN A 252 24.80 -41.23 1.53
C GLN A 252 25.40 -41.44 2.92
N ASP A 253 25.90 -40.37 3.53
CA ASP A 253 25.88 -40.23 4.98
C ASP A 253 25.76 -38.74 5.33
N ALA A 254 24.80 -38.48 6.20
CA ALA A 254 24.34 -37.18 6.62
C ALA A 254 25.38 -36.45 7.48
N ALA A 255 25.53 -35.15 7.26
CA ALA A 255 25.87 -34.19 8.31
C ALA A 255 25.37 -32.80 7.90
N SER A 256 24.20 -32.44 8.43
CA SER A 256 23.77 -31.05 8.56
C SER A 256 24.84 -30.26 9.32
N PRO A 257 25.27 -29.06 8.86
CA PRO A 257 25.91 -28.13 9.76
C PRO A 257 24.79 -27.38 10.50
N THR A 258 24.48 -27.91 11.67
CA THR A 258 23.82 -27.16 12.74
C THR A 258 24.58 -25.87 13.01
N GLY A 259 23.82 -24.79 13.24
CA GLY A 259 24.34 -23.46 13.48
C GLY A 259 25.41 -23.43 14.57
N SER A 260 26.55 -22.84 14.24
CA SER A 260 27.50 -22.39 15.24
C SER A 260 26.91 -21.19 15.97
N LYS A 261 26.12 -21.46 17.01
CA LYS A 261 25.99 -20.56 18.17
C LYS A 261 27.32 -20.60 18.94
N GLY A 262 28.35 -20.00 18.36
CA GLY A 262 29.62 -19.71 19.01
C GLY A 262 29.62 -18.24 19.38
N ASN A 263 29.64 -17.97 20.68
CA ASN A 263 29.75 -16.67 21.32
C ASN A 263 30.92 -15.84 20.73
N ARG A 264 30.70 -15.06 19.66
CA ARG A 264 31.68 -14.12 19.11
C ARG A 264 31.42 -12.72 19.68
N VAL A 265 31.98 -12.48 20.87
CA VAL A 265 32.20 -11.13 21.41
C VAL A 265 33.46 -10.53 20.75
N GLY A 266 33.43 -10.45 19.42
CA GLY A 266 34.38 -9.70 18.61
C GLY A 266 33.54 -8.92 17.61
N GLN A 267 33.80 -7.61 17.45
CA GLN A 267 33.07 -6.81 16.46
C GLN A 267 33.18 -7.49 15.10
N LEU A 268 32.05 -7.98 14.60
CA LEU A 268 31.93 -8.54 13.26
C LEU A 268 32.54 -7.55 12.26
N THR A 269 33.33 -8.05 11.31
CA THR A 269 33.81 -7.20 10.22
C THR A 269 32.61 -6.60 9.48
N PRO A 270 32.76 -5.45 8.79
CA PRO A 270 31.68 -4.89 7.97
C PRO A 270 31.05 -5.95 7.04
N GLU A 271 31.85 -6.89 6.58
CA GLU A 271 31.50 -7.95 5.64
C GLU A 271 30.71 -9.08 6.31
N GLU A 272 31.11 -9.48 7.51
CA GLU A 272 30.35 -10.44 8.33
C GLU A 272 28.99 -9.87 8.75
N ARG A 273 28.91 -8.55 9.01
CA ARG A 273 27.62 -7.88 9.29
C ARG A 273 26.68 -7.93 8.10
N ILE A 274 27.16 -7.61 6.90
CA ILE A 274 26.34 -7.66 5.67
C ILE A 274 25.87 -9.08 5.38
N ALA A 275 26.77 -10.07 5.52
CA ALA A 275 26.44 -11.47 5.32
C ALA A 275 25.38 -11.97 6.33
N GLN A 276 25.45 -11.53 7.58
CA GLN A 276 24.47 -11.88 8.61
C GLN A 276 23.10 -11.24 8.33
N THR A 277 23.04 -9.94 8.00
CA THR A 277 21.79 -9.25 7.63
C THR A 277 21.08 -9.97 6.46
N PHE A 278 21.86 -10.43 5.48
CA PHE A 278 21.34 -11.22 4.36
C PHE A 278 20.80 -12.60 4.79
N GLN A 279 21.48 -13.29 5.70
CA GLN A 279 21.07 -14.61 6.17
C GLN A 279 19.80 -14.58 7.03
N ASP A 280 19.61 -13.50 7.80
CA ASP A 280 18.49 -13.39 8.72
C ASP A 280 17.23 -12.82 8.04
N ASP A 281 17.38 -11.91 7.06
CA ASP A 281 16.24 -11.12 6.53
C ASP A 281 15.74 -11.55 5.13
N ILE A 282 16.41 -12.47 4.43
CA ILE A 282 16.03 -12.91 3.07
C ILE A 282 15.65 -14.38 3.04
N ALA A 283 14.51 -14.68 2.42
CA ALA A 283 13.98 -16.03 2.33
C ALA A 283 14.87 -16.93 1.43
N PRO A 284 15.06 -18.22 1.77
CA PRO A 284 15.96 -19.14 1.05
C PRO A 284 15.80 -19.17 -0.48
N GLU A 285 14.57 -19.14 -0.97
CA GLU A 285 14.23 -19.14 -2.39
C GLU A 285 14.73 -17.89 -3.13
N GLU A 286 14.66 -16.73 -2.49
CA GLU A 286 15.13 -15.46 -3.05
C GLU A 286 16.66 -15.40 -3.05
N ARG A 287 17.31 -16.05 -2.07
CA ARG A 287 18.77 -16.19 -2.05
C ARG A 287 19.27 -16.93 -3.27
N LEU A 288 18.60 -18.01 -3.68
CA LEU A 288 18.97 -18.77 -4.87
C LEU A 288 18.85 -17.92 -6.15
N ALA A 289 17.83 -17.06 -6.24
CA ALA A 289 17.70 -16.13 -7.36
C ALA A 289 18.86 -15.13 -7.39
N LEU A 290 19.25 -14.58 -6.24
CA LEU A 290 20.39 -13.67 -6.13
C LEU A 290 21.73 -14.35 -6.45
N VAL A 291 21.92 -15.63 -6.09
CA VAL A 291 23.11 -16.41 -6.49
C VAL A 291 23.20 -16.53 -8.01
N ARG A 292 22.08 -16.84 -8.65
CA ARG A 292 22.02 -16.95 -10.13
C ARG A 292 22.33 -15.61 -10.79
N LEU A 293 21.79 -14.52 -10.24
CA LEU A 293 22.06 -13.17 -10.71
C LEU A 293 23.54 -12.79 -10.57
N ALA A 294 24.15 -13.07 -9.41
CA ALA A 294 25.56 -12.81 -9.16
C ALA A 294 26.47 -13.57 -10.14
N ARG A 295 26.20 -14.85 -10.38
CA ARG A 295 26.94 -15.66 -11.36
C ARG A 295 26.78 -15.14 -12.79
N ALA A 296 25.57 -14.73 -13.17
CA ALA A 296 25.32 -14.17 -14.50
C ALA A 296 26.06 -12.84 -14.69
N ALA A 297 26.05 -11.98 -13.68
CA ALA A 297 26.78 -10.70 -13.69
C ALA A 297 28.31 -10.91 -13.74
N ASP A 298 28.84 -11.89 -13.01
CA ASP A 298 30.26 -12.25 -13.08
C ASP A 298 30.66 -12.73 -14.49
N ALA A 299 29.86 -13.64 -15.06
CA ALA A 299 30.09 -14.13 -16.42
C ALA A 299 30.05 -13.01 -17.46
N ALA A 300 29.08 -12.08 -17.36
CA ALA A 300 28.98 -10.92 -18.24
C ALA A 300 30.22 -10.02 -18.14
N ARG A 301 30.68 -9.74 -16.92
CA ARG A 301 31.89 -8.93 -16.66
C ARG A 301 33.16 -9.60 -17.23
N GLN A 302 33.27 -10.92 -17.14
CA GLN A 302 34.37 -11.66 -17.74
C GLN A 302 34.37 -11.57 -19.28
N VAL A 303 33.20 -11.68 -19.90
CA VAL A 303 33.04 -11.52 -21.36
C VAL A 303 33.43 -10.10 -21.79
N GLU A 304 32.92 -9.07 -21.12
CA GLU A 304 33.27 -7.68 -21.39
C GLU A 304 34.78 -7.43 -21.25
N THR A 305 35.39 -7.95 -20.18
CA THR A 305 36.83 -7.85 -19.98
C THR A 305 37.61 -8.49 -21.14
N ARG A 306 37.21 -9.68 -21.59
CA ARG A 306 37.84 -10.36 -22.74
C ARG A 306 37.64 -9.61 -24.05
N ALA A 307 36.46 -9.01 -24.26
CA ALA A 307 36.17 -8.18 -25.42
C ALA A 307 37.06 -6.91 -25.43
N ASN A 308 37.17 -6.22 -24.29
CA ASN A 308 38.02 -5.04 -24.14
C ASN A 308 39.52 -5.37 -24.35
N ILE A 309 39.98 -6.51 -23.85
CA ILE A 309 41.34 -7.01 -24.13
C ILE A 309 41.51 -7.25 -25.63
N SER A 310 40.56 -7.93 -26.27
CA SER A 310 40.63 -8.23 -27.71
C SER A 310 40.63 -6.96 -28.57
N LEU A 311 39.87 -5.94 -28.16
CA LEU A 311 39.84 -4.63 -28.82
C LEU A 311 41.15 -3.87 -28.62
N ALA A 312 41.68 -3.87 -27.40
CA ALA A 312 42.98 -3.26 -27.11
C ALA A 312 44.11 -3.95 -27.91
N GLU A 313 44.08 -5.28 -28.04
CA GLU A 313 45.02 -6.04 -28.87
C GLU A 313 44.93 -5.66 -30.37
N GLN A 314 43.73 -5.39 -30.88
CA GLN A 314 43.51 -4.94 -32.27
C GLN A 314 44.01 -3.52 -32.52
N ASN A 315 43.81 -2.61 -31.56
CA ASN A 315 44.17 -1.20 -31.67
C ASN A 315 45.66 -0.94 -31.32
N ALA A 316 46.31 -1.88 -30.62
CA ALA A 316 47.71 -1.74 -30.19
C ALA A 316 48.70 -1.44 -31.34
N PRO A 317 48.65 -2.08 -32.52
CA PRO A 317 49.58 -1.78 -33.61
C PRO A 317 49.48 -0.35 -34.15
N GLU A 318 48.28 0.24 -34.15
CA GLU A 318 48.05 1.62 -34.60
C GLU A 318 48.51 2.62 -33.53
N ALA A 319 48.18 2.38 -32.26
CA ALA A 319 48.66 3.19 -31.15
C ALA A 319 50.20 3.21 -31.04
N ILE A 320 50.88 2.11 -31.36
CA ILE A 320 52.36 2.03 -31.40
C ILE A 320 52.94 2.83 -32.57
N LYS A 321 52.25 2.91 -33.72
CA LYS A 321 52.68 3.76 -34.85
C LYS A 321 52.63 5.24 -34.49
N ASP A 322 51.56 5.67 -33.84
CA ASP A 322 51.30 7.09 -33.57
C ASP A 322 52.11 7.65 -32.40
N THR A 323 52.53 6.82 -31.44
CA THR A 323 53.28 7.26 -30.23
C THR A 323 54.79 7.26 -30.39
N GLY A 324 55.33 6.82 -31.54
CA GLY A 324 56.67 7.20 -32.00
C GLY A 324 57.86 6.70 -31.17
N ALA A 325 57.78 5.54 -30.52
CA ALA A 325 58.94 4.89 -29.89
C ALA A 325 58.87 3.36 -30.07
N TYR A 326 59.16 2.89 -31.28
CA TYR A 326 59.29 1.45 -31.54
C TYR A 326 60.42 1.19 -32.55
N ASP A 327 61.58 0.75 -32.06
CA ASP A 327 62.81 0.53 -32.84
C ASP A 327 62.84 -0.82 -33.61
N GLY A 328 61.68 -1.46 -33.83
CA GLY A 328 61.57 -2.76 -34.50
C GLY A 328 60.58 -2.78 -35.68
N PRO A 329 60.54 -3.87 -36.48
CA PRO A 329 59.51 -4.05 -37.51
C PRO A 329 58.12 -4.10 -36.86
N LEU A 330 57.21 -3.26 -37.36
CA LEU A 330 55.85 -3.10 -36.86
C LEU A 330 55.16 -4.45 -36.64
N PRO A 331 54.71 -4.77 -35.41
CA PRO A 331 54.09 -6.05 -35.15
C PRO A 331 52.74 -6.12 -35.85
N THR A 332 52.57 -7.11 -36.72
CA THR A 332 51.25 -7.47 -37.25
C THR A 332 50.36 -8.01 -36.13
N PRO A 333 49.01 -7.95 -36.24
CA PRO A 333 48.08 -8.38 -35.18
C PRO A 333 48.37 -9.78 -34.61
N GLY A 334 48.90 -10.71 -35.42
CA GLY A 334 49.28 -12.07 -34.98
C GLY A 334 50.57 -12.17 -34.15
N THR A 335 51.34 -11.10 -34.04
CA THR A 335 52.65 -11.06 -33.36
C THR A 335 52.54 -10.52 -31.92
N VAL A 336 51.63 -9.58 -31.68
CA VAL A 336 51.31 -9.01 -30.35
C VAL A 336 50.81 -10.09 -29.37
N ARG A 337 50.04 -11.05 -29.87
CA ARG A 337 49.50 -12.18 -29.10
C ARG A 337 50.59 -13.11 -28.52
N ARG A 338 51.81 -13.12 -29.10
CA ARG A 338 52.93 -13.98 -28.65
C ARG A 338 53.89 -13.30 -27.68
N SER A 339 54.00 -11.97 -27.69
CA SER A 339 54.87 -11.21 -26.78
C SER A 339 54.22 -10.97 -25.41
N LEU A 340 52.90 -10.71 -25.36
CA LEU A 340 52.14 -10.56 -24.11
C LEU A 340 52.10 -11.84 -23.24
N TRP A 341 52.26 -13.01 -23.85
CA TRP A 341 52.34 -14.30 -23.13
C TRP A 341 53.71 -14.59 -22.51
N ARG A 342 54.81 -13.96 -22.98
CA ARG A 342 56.18 -14.21 -22.49
C ARG A 342 56.70 -13.18 -21.50
N HIS A 343 56.14 -11.96 -21.46
CA HIS A 343 56.57 -10.90 -20.54
C HIS A 343 55.39 -10.45 -19.69
N GLY A 344 55.26 -11.10 -18.53
CA GLY A 344 54.11 -10.95 -17.64
C GLY A 344 53.89 -9.52 -17.12
N ARG A 345 52.59 -9.14 -17.12
CA ARG A 345 51.82 -8.36 -16.11
C ARG A 345 52.36 -7.06 -15.51
N ARG A 346 53.59 -6.61 -15.73
CA ARG A 346 54.18 -5.53 -14.91
C ARG A 346 54.36 -4.16 -15.57
N GLN A 347 54.24 -4.03 -16.90
CA GLN A 347 54.38 -2.72 -17.57
C GLN A 347 53.07 -2.11 -18.10
N ALA A 348 51.99 -2.90 -18.24
CA ALA A 348 50.69 -2.35 -18.67
C ALA A 348 49.95 -1.58 -17.55
N LEU A 349 50.36 -1.71 -16.29
CA LEU A 349 49.72 -1.04 -15.15
C LEU A 349 50.22 0.39 -14.90
N SER A 350 51.36 0.81 -15.47
CA SER A 350 51.87 2.19 -15.30
C SER A 350 51.34 3.21 -16.31
N ALA A 351 50.70 2.77 -17.40
CA ALA A 351 50.09 3.68 -18.38
C ALA A 351 48.62 4.01 -18.08
N ILE A 352 48.06 3.47 -16.99
CA ILE A 352 46.68 3.72 -16.55
C ILE A 352 46.74 4.45 -15.19
N GLN A 353 47.15 5.73 -15.21
CA GLN A 353 46.72 6.69 -14.19
C GLN A 353 45.76 7.70 -14.83
N PRO A 354 44.68 8.10 -14.13
CA PRO A 354 43.57 8.83 -14.72
C PRO A 354 43.89 10.32 -14.76
N SER A 355 44.22 10.86 -15.93
CA SER A 355 44.05 12.29 -16.17
C SER A 355 42.60 12.55 -16.57
N GLY A 356 41.85 13.20 -15.67
CA GLY A 356 40.66 13.96 -16.03
C GLY A 356 39.33 13.24 -15.81
N ARG A 357 38.52 13.84 -14.93
CA ARG A 357 37.09 13.58 -14.79
C ARG A 357 36.40 13.70 -16.16
N CYS A 358 35.81 12.60 -16.63
CA CYS A 358 34.63 12.64 -17.49
C CYS A 358 33.56 11.81 -16.80
N GLN A 359 32.54 12.50 -16.27
CA GLN A 359 31.29 11.87 -15.85
C GLN A 359 30.70 11.09 -17.04
N PRO A 360 30.32 9.82 -16.88
CA PRO A 360 29.49 9.17 -17.87
C PRO A 360 28.07 9.72 -17.75
N SER A 361 27.70 10.57 -18.70
CA SER A 361 26.30 10.88 -19.00
C SER A 361 25.55 9.59 -19.31
N ILE A 362 24.60 9.26 -18.43
CA ILE A 362 23.67 8.14 -18.54
C ILE A 362 22.89 8.25 -19.86
N PRO A 363 22.89 7.23 -20.74
CA PRO A 363 21.99 7.22 -21.88
C PRO A 363 20.56 6.97 -21.38
N ARG A 364 19.73 8.02 -21.45
CA ARG A 364 18.27 7.96 -21.32
C ARG A 364 17.67 7.20 -22.52
N HIS A 365 17.75 5.89 -22.57
CA HIS A 365 16.90 5.07 -23.45
C HIS A 365 16.62 3.70 -22.84
N ALA A 366 15.82 3.69 -21.77
CA ALA A 366 15.05 2.52 -21.34
C ALA A 366 13.81 2.97 -20.53
N ARG A 367 13.04 3.88 -21.10
CA ARG A 367 11.62 4.12 -20.76
C ARG A 367 10.89 4.44 -22.05
N CYS A 368 10.44 3.40 -22.73
CA CYS A 368 9.37 3.47 -23.74
C CYS A 368 9.04 2.04 -24.19
N ALA A 369 8.40 1.26 -23.33
CA ALA A 369 7.70 0.04 -23.74
C ALA A 369 6.59 -0.39 -22.77
N GLU A 370 5.85 0.55 -22.15
CA GLU A 370 4.51 0.23 -21.61
C GLU A 370 3.68 1.50 -21.39
N GLN A 371 3.18 2.08 -22.48
CA GLN A 371 2.01 2.97 -22.50
C GLN A 371 1.56 3.09 -23.96
N ARG A 372 0.64 2.22 -24.38
CA ARG A 372 -0.19 2.49 -25.56
C ARG A 372 -1.28 3.46 -25.12
N GLY A 373 -1.23 4.68 -25.63
CA GLY A 373 -2.26 5.69 -25.40
C GLY A 373 -1.90 7.03 -26.02
N ALA A 374 -2.14 7.15 -27.34
CA ALA A 374 -2.41 8.37 -28.10
C ALA A 374 -1.51 9.61 -27.95
N GLY A 375 -0.95 10.09 -29.06
CA GLY A 375 -0.69 11.51 -29.28
C GLY A 375 0.69 11.88 -29.86
N HIS A 376 0.71 12.11 -31.17
CA HIS A 376 1.56 13.04 -31.93
C HIS A 376 2.79 13.68 -31.26
N CYS A 377 3.97 13.50 -31.85
CA CYS A 377 5.04 14.50 -31.87
C CYS A 377 5.79 14.48 -33.21
N GLN A 378 5.73 15.62 -33.90
CA GLN A 378 6.42 15.92 -35.16
C GLN A 378 7.89 16.30 -34.91
N GLY A 379 8.76 15.82 -35.80
CA GLY A 379 9.83 16.58 -36.45
C GLY A 379 11.03 17.08 -35.64
N CYS A 380 12.22 16.53 -35.92
CA CYS A 380 13.49 17.27 -35.89
C CYS A 380 14.41 16.78 -37.04
N ARG A 381 14.72 17.69 -37.98
CA ARG A 381 15.78 17.56 -39.01
C ARG A 381 17.17 17.79 -38.38
N PRO A 382 18.26 17.24 -38.95
CA PRO A 382 19.61 17.61 -38.57
C PRO A 382 20.09 18.84 -39.37
N GLY A 383 20.69 19.81 -38.67
CA GLY A 383 21.48 20.90 -39.25
C GLY A 383 22.95 20.65 -38.95
N GLY A 384 23.78 20.74 -39.99
CA GLY A 384 25.23 20.54 -39.91
C GLY A 384 25.99 21.73 -39.32
N GLY A 385 27.27 21.47 -39.07
CA GLY A 385 28.31 22.38 -38.59
C GLY A 385 29.53 21.58 -38.22
#